data_AF-A0A841YD94-F1
#
_entry.id   AF-A0A841YD94-F1
#
_cell.length_a   1.000
_cell.length_b   1.000
_cell.length_c   1.000
_cell.angle_alpha   90.00
_cell.angle_beta   90.00
_cell.angle_gamma   90.00
#
_symmetry.space_group_name_H-M   'P 1'
#
loop_
_entity.id
_entity.type
_entity.pdbx_description
1 polymer ?
#
loop_
_entity_poly.entity_id
_entity_poly.type
_entity_poly.pdbx_seq_one_letter_code
_entity_poly.pdbx_strand_id
1 'polypeptide(L)'
;MLRKVRQIAASFVIMLGFTQLYSFSSAAYGYFMSDSGDYRFVWNYWIIGLFAVLLLIGGAMMIQNDRFRLHVAIILLAFTAFQAFSVYFYQIKTLLDQTEDLKGPFNYTNLILAVISLCLFFLFLLSKKRDESLLETREQGWKTKWLISSVVFSISGAGLAIFLSAMIIKHFQNPKVSDVYIFTNDFDAVFAIFSAILLLLIAFSSLKKGSYFMAGISMGIGFLYLMNYLWFEQWMTFSIQNGYEIAKNENRLFGIQFVIGVVAFLSGMLIFIGKKEKKY
;
A
#
# COMPACT_ATOMS: atom_id res chain seq x y z
N MET A 1 12.36 -8.75 -20.86
CA MET A 1 12.14 -9.29 -19.51
C MET A 1 11.42 -10.63 -19.63
N LEU A 2 11.68 -11.60 -18.74
CA LEU A 2 10.83 -12.79 -18.60
C LEU A 2 9.39 -12.35 -18.27
N ARG A 3 8.37 -12.94 -18.89
CA ARG A 3 6.96 -12.57 -18.74
C ARG A 3 6.52 -12.62 -17.29
N LYS A 4 6.92 -13.67 -16.56
CA LYS A 4 6.58 -13.83 -15.14
C LYS A 4 7.18 -12.72 -14.27
N VAL A 5 8.46 -12.38 -14.50
CA VAL A 5 9.14 -11.29 -13.78
C VAL A 5 8.47 -9.95 -14.08
N ARG A 6 8.12 -9.70 -15.35
CA ARG A 6 7.37 -8.51 -15.77
C ARG A 6 6.04 -8.37 -15.04
N GLN A 7 5.29 -9.46 -14.96
CA GLN A 7 3.99 -9.47 -14.30
C GLN A 7 4.10 -9.25 -12.80
N ILE A 8 5.11 -9.82 -12.13
CA ILE A 8 5.40 -9.57 -10.71
C ILE A 8 5.80 -8.10 -10.49
N ALA A 9 6.74 -7.58 -11.29
CA ALA A 9 7.17 -6.20 -11.21
C ALA A 9 6.00 -5.22 -11.42
N ALA A 10 5.14 -5.51 -12.40
CA ALA A 10 3.95 -4.73 -12.68
C ALA A 10 2.94 -4.77 -11.51
N SER A 11 2.85 -5.87 -10.76
CA SER A 11 2.07 -5.93 -9.52
C SER A 11 2.62 -5.03 -8.41
N PHE A 12 3.94 -4.86 -8.32
CA PHE A 12 4.52 -3.85 -7.42
C PHE A 12 4.22 -2.42 -7.89
N VAL A 13 4.14 -2.17 -9.20
CA VAL A 13 3.66 -0.87 -9.72
C VAL A 13 2.21 -0.61 -9.29
N ILE A 14 1.34 -1.65 -9.35
CA ILE A 14 -0.04 -1.56 -8.85
C ILE A 14 -0.08 -1.31 -7.35
N MET A 15 0.79 -1.97 -6.56
CA MET A 15 0.92 -1.73 -5.13
C MET A 15 1.22 -0.24 -4.86
N LEU A 16 2.21 0.34 -5.55
CA LEU A 16 2.54 1.77 -5.42
C LEU A 16 1.34 2.65 -5.78
N GLY A 17 0.66 2.37 -6.90
CA GLY A 17 -0.52 3.12 -7.33
C GLY A 17 -1.69 3.03 -6.34
N PHE A 18 -1.92 1.86 -5.75
CA PHE A 18 -2.95 1.65 -4.74
C PHE A 18 -2.63 2.40 -3.44
N THR A 19 -1.36 2.45 -3.04
CA THR A 19 -0.92 3.27 -1.91
C THR A 19 -1.20 4.75 -2.16
N GLN A 20 -0.89 5.28 -3.35
CA GLN A 20 -1.20 6.67 -3.69
C GLN A 20 -2.71 6.92 -3.76
N LEU A 21 -3.50 5.95 -4.22
CA LEU A 21 -4.95 6.05 -4.25
C LEU A 21 -5.53 6.26 -2.84
N TYR A 22 -5.04 5.53 -1.84
CA TYR A 22 -5.41 5.77 -0.44
C TYR A 22 -5.01 7.18 0.00
N SER A 23 -3.76 7.60 -0.22
CA SER A 23 -3.30 8.94 0.19
C SER A 23 -4.11 10.06 -0.45
N PHE A 24 -4.43 9.95 -1.74
CA PHE A 24 -5.30 10.88 -2.44
C PHE A 24 -6.73 10.88 -1.88
N SER A 25 -7.29 9.69 -1.65
CA SER A 25 -8.66 9.55 -1.16
C SER A 25 -8.83 10.09 0.26
N SER A 26 -7.83 9.85 1.12
CA SER A 26 -7.77 10.40 2.47
C SER A 26 -7.70 11.93 2.46
N ALA A 27 -6.83 12.51 1.62
CA ALA A 27 -6.73 13.97 1.47
C ALA A 27 -8.02 14.58 0.89
N ALA A 28 -8.62 13.93 -0.11
CA ALA A 28 -9.88 14.37 -0.70
C ALA A 28 -11.01 14.32 0.33
N TYR A 29 -11.09 13.24 1.11
CA TYR A 29 -12.04 13.13 2.21
C TYR A 29 -11.86 14.26 3.23
N GLY A 30 -10.63 14.51 3.69
CA GLY A 30 -10.32 15.60 4.61
C GLY A 30 -10.73 16.97 4.08
N TYR A 31 -10.54 17.23 2.78
CA TYR A 31 -10.98 18.48 2.15
C TYR A 31 -12.49 18.65 2.12
N PHE A 32 -13.24 17.58 1.83
CA PHE A 32 -14.70 17.66 1.77
C PHE A 32 -15.37 17.62 3.15
N MET A 33 -14.70 17.07 4.17
CA MET A 33 -15.23 16.94 5.53
C MET A 33 -14.71 17.99 6.52
N SER A 34 -13.72 18.82 6.15
CA SER A 34 -13.32 19.95 7.00
C SER A 34 -14.42 21.00 7.01
N ASP A 35 -14.82 21.45 8.21
CA ASP A 35 -15.73 22.58 8.33
C ASP A 35 -15.13 23.84 7.66
N SER A 36 -15.96 24.48 6.84
CA SER A 36 -15.73 25.67 6.03
C SER A 36 -14.42 26.47 6.25
N GLY A 37 -13.36 26.10 5.51
CA GLY A 37 -12.28 27.03 5.12
C GLY A 37 -10.85 26.68 5.55
N ASP A 38 -10.66 25.76 6.50
CA ASP A 38 -9.34 25.52 7.11
C ASP A 38 -8.46 24.54 6.30
N TYR A 39 -9.07 23.58 5.59
CA TYR A 39 -8.31 22.61 4.80
C TYR A 39 -8.19 23.06 3.34
N ARG A 40 -6.97 23.46 2.93
CA ARG A 40 -6.66 23.79 1.53
C ARG A 40 -6.15 22.56 0.80
N PHE A 41 -6.81 22.17 -0.28
CA PHE A 41 -6.33 21.10 -1.15
C PHE A 41 -5.15 21.60 -2.00
N VAL A 42 -3.94 21.30 -1.56
CA VAL A 42 -2.69 21.80 -2.18
C VAL A 42 -2.33 20.99 -3.44
N TRP A 43 -1.54 21.58 -4.33
CA TRP A 43 -1.15 21.01 -5.64
C TRP A 43 -0.53 19.61 -5.54
N ASN A 44 0.18 19.30 -4.45
CA ASN A 44 0.82 18.00 -4.23
C ASN A 44 -0.20 16.84 -4.19
N TYR A 45 -1.40 17.06 -3.66
CA TYR A 45 -2.44 16.03 -3.64
C TYR A 45 -2.95 15.70 -5.04
N TRP A 46 -3.07 16.68 -5.94
CA TRP A 46 -3.40 16.41 -7.34
C TRP A 46 -2.35 15.55 -8.04
N ILE A 47 -1.07 15.79 -7.73
CA ILE A 47 0.02 14.97 -8.27
C ILE A 47 -0.02 13.54 -7.72
N ILE A 48 -0.35 13.36 -6.43
CA ILE A 48 -0.58 12.04 -5.84
C ILE A 48 -1.71 11.30 -6.57
N GLY A 49 -2.84 11.98 -6.82
CA GLY A 49 -3.96 11.43 -7.58
C GLY A 49 -3.57 11.05 -9.02
N LEU A 50 -2.81 11.90 -9.70
CA LEU A 50 -2.28 11.60 -11.04
C LEU A 50 -1.39 10.35 -11.03
N PHE A 51 -0.46 10.24 -10.07
CA PHE A 51 0.40 9.07 -9.96
C PHE A 51 -0.39 7.81 -9.59
N ALA A 52 -1.42 7.90 -8.74
CA ALA A 52 -2.29 6.78 -8.45
C ALA A 52 -2.87 6.17 -9.73
N VAL A 53 -3.44 7.02 -10.60
CA VAL A 53 -4.01 6.60 -11.88
C VAL A 53 -2.94 6.04 -12.83
N LEU A 54 -1.85 6.78 -13.03
CA LEU A 54 -0.78 6.39 -13.95
C LEU A 54 -0.12 5.05 -13.55
N LEU A 55 0.11 4.83 -12.26
CA LEU A 55 0.72 3.59 -11.76
C LEU A 55 -0.26 2.41 -11.85
N LEU A 56 -1.55 2.59 -11.52
CA LEU A 56 -2.55 1.54 -11.63
C LEU A 56 -2.76 1.12 -13.10
N ILE A 57 -2.93 2.07 -14.00
CA ILE A 57 -3.10 1.81 -15.44
C ILE A 57 -1.81 1.24 -16.02
N GLY A 58 -0.66 1.86 -15.74
CA GLY A 58 0.64 1.41 -16.23
C GLY A 58 0.97 -0.02 -15.78
N GLY A 59 0.74 -0.33 -14.50
CA GLY A 59 0.89 -1.68 -13.96
C GLY A 59 -0.05 -2.69 -14.64
N ALA A 60 -1.33 -2.36 -14.82
CA ALA A 60 -2.29 -3.23 -15.51
C ALA A 60 -1.88 -3.50 -16.97
N MET A 61 -1.46 -2.47 -17.71
CA MET A 61 -0.98 -2.58 -19.08
C MET A 61 0.29 -3.44 -19.18
N MET A 62 1.22 -3.30 -18.23
CA MET A 62 2.45 -4.11 -18.17
C MET A 62 2.21 -5.58 -17.82
N ILE A 63 1.15 -5.90 -17.08
CA ILE A 63 0.75 -7.30 -16.88
C ILE A 63 0.39 -7.93 -18.23
N GLN A 64 -0.32 -7.19 -19.08
CA GLN A 64 -0.81 -7.68 -20.38
C GLN A 64 0.30 -7.72 -21.45
N ASN A 65 1.04 -6.63 -21.66
CA ASN A 65 1.97 -6.48 -22.78
C ASN A 65 3.25 -5.71 -22.39
N ASP A 66 4.40 -6.14 -22.91
CA ASP A 66 5.71 -5.47 -22.70
C ASP A 66 5.86 -4.16 -23.50
N ARG A 67 4.95 -3.86 -24.44
CA ARG A 67 5.01 -2.65 -25.28
C ARG A 67 5.06 -1.35 -24.46
N PHE A 68 4.47 -1.34 -23.27
CA PHE A 68 4.37 -0.14 -22.42
C PHE A 68 5.55 0.04 -21.46
N ARG A 69 6.57 -0.82 -21.54
CA ARG A 69 7.70 -0.86 -20.60
C ARG A 69 8.40 0.48 -20.42
N LEU A 70 8.72 1.16 -21.52
CA LEU A 70 9.42 2.45 -21.46
C LEU A 70 8.55 3.53 -20.81
N HIS A 71 7.25 3.58 -21.14
CA HIS A 71 6.30 4.53 -20.56
C HIS A 71 6.18 4.33 -19.05
N VAL A 72 6.05 3.08 -18.59
CA VAL A 72 5.98 2.77 -17.16
C VAL A 72 7.29 3.08 -16.45
N ALA A 73 8.45 2.86 -17.08
CA ALA A 73 9.73 3.26 -16.52
C ALA A 73 9.81 4.79 -16.33
N ILE A 74 9.38 5.58 -17.32
CA ILE A 74 9.35 7.05 -17.21
C ILE A 74 8.43 7.51 -16.07
N ILE A 75 7.23 6.91 -15.96
CA ILE A 75 6.29 7.18 -14.86
C ILE A 75 6.95 6.87 -13.50
N LEU A 76 7.62 5.72 -13.39
CA LEU A 76 8.32 5.33 -12.16
C LEU A 76 9.43 6.31 -11.80
N LEU A 77 10.22 6.77 -12.78
CA LEU A 77 11.28 7.76 -12.53
C LEU A 77 10.72 9.09 -12.03
N ALA A 78 9.66 9.58 -12.68
CA ALA A 78 8.96 10.80 -12.24
C ALA A 78 8.36 10.62 -10.83
N PHE A 79 7.79 9.45 -10.54
CA PHE A 79 7.27 9.12 -9.23
C PHE A 79 8.38 9.06 -8.17
N THR A 80 9.53 8.43 -8.47
CA THR A 80 10.70 8.41 -7.58
C THR A 80 11.17 9.83 -7.28
N ALA A 81 11.30 10.68 -8.29
CA ALA A 81 11.70 12.07 -8.10
C ALA A 81 10.72 12.84 -7.20
N PHE A 82 9.41 12.64 -7.40
CA PHE A 82 8.37 13.24 -6.56
C PHE A 82 8.41 12.75 -5.11
N GLN A 83 8.60 11.45 -4.90
CA GLN A 83 8.71 10.87 -3.55
C GLN A 83 9.99 11.34 -2.85
N ALA A 84 11.13 11.36 -3.54
CA ALA A 84 12.39 11.87 -3.01
C ALA A 84 12.31 13.37 -2.68
N PHE A 85 11.67 14.16 -3.56
CA PHE A 85 11.36 15.57 -3.29
C PHE A 85 10.51 15.72 -2.02
N SER A 86 9.46 14.91 -1.87
CA SER A 86 8.59 14.93 -0.69
C SER A 86 9.34 14.57 0.60
N VAL A 87 10.22 13.55 0.55
CA VAL A 87 11.11 13.22 1.69
C VAL A 87 12.01 14.40 2.03
N TYR A 88 12.61 15.03 1.03
CA TYR A 88 13.50 16.16 1.28
C TYR A 88 12.76 17.33 1.94
N PHE A 89 11.63 17.77 1.38
CA PHE A 89 10.92 18.94 1.87
C PHE A 89 10.20 18.72 3.21
N TYR A 90 9.56 17.56 3.40
CA TYR A 90 8.73 17.30 4.58
C TYR A 90 9.47 16.62 5.73
N GLN A 91 10.66 16.06 5.50
CA GLN A 91 11.38 15.29 6.52
C GLN A 91 12.84 15.75 6.69
N ILE A 92 13.63 15.79 5.61
CA ILE A 92 15.06 16.13 5.73
C ILE A 92 15.24 17.62 6.06
N LYS A 93 14.54 18.50 5.34
CA LYS A 93 14.67 19.95 5.52
C LYS A 93 14.25 20.38 6.93
N THR A 94 13.15 19.82 7.46
CA THR A 94 12.70 20.06 8.83
C THR A 94 13.71 19.53 9.86
N LEU A 95 14.29 18.35 9.63
CA LEU A 95 15.37 17.84 10.49
C LEU A 95 16.67 18.66 10.43
N LEU A 96 16.95 19.33 9.32
CA LEU A 96 18.12 20.20 9.17
C LEU A 96 17.89 21.60 9.73
N ASP A 97 16.63 21.98 9.96
CA ASP A 97 16.31 23.24 10.59
C ASP A 97 16.80 23.22 12.05
N GLN A 98 17.60 24.22 12.41
CA GLN A 98 18.20 24.35 13.73
C GLN A 98 17.34 25.20 14.66
N THR A 99 16.23 25.77 14.16
CA THR A 99 15.35 26.64 14.93
C THR A 99 14.28 25.89 15.72
N GLU A 100 14.07 24.59 15.46
CA GLU A 100 13.13 23.76 16.22
C GLU A 100 13.85 23.03 17.37
N ASP A 101 13.44 23.30 18.60
CA ASP A 101 13.98 22.67 19.81
C ASP A 101 13.67 21.16 19.89
N LEU A 102 12.62 20.70 19.20
CA LEU A 102 12.18 19.31 19.23
C LEU A 102 11.88 18.79 17.82
N LYS A 103 12.72 17.88 17.34
CA LYS A 103 12.59 17.28 16.01
C LYS A 103 11.66 16.07 16.04
N GLY A 104 10.49 16.17 15.38
CA GLY A 104 9.53 15.07 15.28
C GLY A 104 10.10 13.80 14.61
N PRO A 105 9.41 12.65 14.73
CA PRO A 105 9.88 11.39 14.17
C PRO A 105 9.93 11.41 12.64
N PHE A 106 10.85 10.62 12.06
CA PHE A 106 11.00 10.50 10.62
C PHE A 106 9.97 9.55 10.01
N ASN A 107 9.19 10.02 9.05
CA ASN A 107 8.25 9.22 8.28
C ASN A 107 8.94 8.54 7.08
N TYR A 108 9.20 7.24 7.22
CA TYR A 108 9.88 6.44 6.20
C TYR A 108 9.02 6.09 4.97
N THR A 109 7.72 6.39 4.96
CA THR A 109 6.80 5.96 3.88
C THR A 109 7.26 6.42 2.51
N ASN A 110 7.50 7.72 2.33
CA ASN A 110 7.87 8.28 1.04
C ASN A 110 9.28 7.82 0.62
N LEU A 111 10.18 7.58 1.59
CA LEU A 111 11.52 7.04 1.32
C LEU A 111 11.44 5.61 0.79
N ILE A 112 10.64 4.76 1.43
CA ILE A 112 10.44 3.38 1.01
C ILE A 112 9.78 3.34 -0.38
N LEU A 113 8.78 4.19 -0.64
CA LEU A 113 8.16 4.31 -1.96
C LEU A 113 9.16 4.77 -3.03
N ALA A 114 10.04 5.73 -2.72
CA ALA A 114 11.10 6.17 -3.61
C ALA A 114 12.08 5.03 -3.94
N VAL A 115 12.53 4.27 -2.93
CA VAL A 115 13.45 3.14 -3.12
C VAL A 115 12.81 2.03 -3.95
N ILE A 116 11.57 1.62 -3.64
CA ILE A 116 10.87 0.58 -4.39
C ILE A 116 10.68 1.01 -5.85
N SER A 117 10.23 2.25 -6.09
CA SER A 117 10.02 2.76 -7.44
C SER A 117 11.31 2.86 -8.25
N LEU A 118 12.42 3.26 -7.62
CA LEU A 118 13.74 3.30 -8.26
C LEU A 118 14.23 1.89 -8.64
N CYS A 119 14.06 0.92 -7.75
CA CYS A 119 14.37 -0.48 -8.04
C CYS A 119 13.54 -1.00 -9.23
N LEU A 120 12.24 -0.70 -9.28
CA LEU A 120 11.37 -1.08 -10.40
C LEU A 120 11.76 -0.36 -11.70
N PHE A 121 12.15 0.91 -11.63
CA PHE A 121 12.65 1.66 -12.78
C PHE A 121 13.86 0.96 -13.41
N PHE A 122 14.89 0.66 -12.62
CA PHE A 122 16.07 -0.06 -13.12
C PHE A 122 15.70 -1.46 -13.63
N LEU A 123 14.78 -2.16 -12.96
CA LEU A 123 14.31 -3.45 -13.41
C LEU A 123 13.66 -3.37 -14.81
N PHE A 124 12.79 -2.40 -15.06
CA PHE A 124 12.16 -2.22 -16.37
C PHE A 124 13.10 -1.68 -17.45
N LEU A 125 14.09 -0.86 -17.08
CA LEU A 125 15.07 -0.30 -18.01
C LEU A 125 16.10 -1.36 -18.46
N LEU A 126 16.67 -2.11 -17.51
CA LEU A 126 17.82 -2.99 -17.75
C LEU A 126 17.42 -4.41 -18.19
N SER A 127 16.15 -4.78 -18.07
CA SER A 127 15.70 -6.13 -18.40
C SER A 127 15.67 -6.42 -19.90
N LYS A 128 16.67 -7.15 -20.38
CA LYS A 128 16.72 -7.69 -21.75
C LYS A 128 15.55 -8.65 -22.03
N LYS A 129 15.06 -8.67 -23.27
CA LYS A 129 14.08 -9.66 -23.74
C LYS A 129 14.81 -11.00 -23.78
N ARG A 130 14.30 -11.99 -23.06
CA ARG A 130 14.87 -13.34 -22.99
C ARG A 130 13.80 -14.28 -23.51
N ASP A 131 14.13 -15.13 -24.46
CA ASP A 131 13.17 -16.05 -25.04
C ASP A 131 12.77 -17.13 -24.02
N GLU A 132 11.46 -17.32 -23.88
CA GLU A 132 10.84 -18.29 -22.97
C GLU A 132 10.66 -19.66 -23.64
N SER A 133 11.60 -20.06 -24.52
CA SER A 133 11.63 -21.43 -25.00
C SER A 133 12.17 -22.31 -23.87
N LEU A 134 11.33 -23.22 -23.37
CA LEU A 134 11.61 -24.26 -22.35
C LEU A 134 11.29 -23.86 -20.90
N LEU A 135 9.99 -23.82 -20.56
CA LEU A 135 9.54 -24.16 -19.22
C LEU A 135 8.49 -25.27 -19.34
N GLU A 136 8.94 -26.50 -19.11
CA GLU A 136 8.12 -27.71 -19.14
C GLU A 136 6.93 -27.61 -18.18
N THR A 137 5.79 -28.04 -18.68
CA THR A 137 4.52 -28.09 -17.95
C THR A 137 4.52 -29.25 -16.95
N ARG A 138 5.24 -29.13 -15.83
CA ARG A 138 5.13 -30.08 -14.71
C ARG A 138 3.84 -29.88 -13.91
N GLU A 139 3.43 -30.94 -13.21
CA GLU A 139 2.28 -30.99 -12.31
C GLU A 139 2.13 -29.71 -11.45
N GLN A 140 1.02 -28.99 -11.65
CA GLN A 140 0.74 -27.72 -10.97
C GLN A 140 -0.01 -27.90 -9.64
N GLY A 141 -0.09 -29.11 -9.09
CA GLY A 141 -0.83 -29.41 -7.86
C GLY A 141 -0.37 -28.55 -6.67
N TRP A 142 0.95 -28.36 -6.54
CA TRP A 142 1.56 -27.53 -5.51
C TRP A 142 1.18 -26.03 -5.61
N LYS A 143 0.93 -25.51 -6.82
CA LYS A 143 0.46 -24.13 -7.03
C LYS A 143 -0.92 -23.89 -6.43
N THR A 144 -1.78 -24.91 -6.46
CA THR A 144 -3.12 -24.85 -5.84
C THR A 144 -3.02 -24.67 -4.32
N LYS A 145 -2.05 -25.33 -3.66
CA LYS A 145 -1.83 -25.18 -2.22
C LYS A 145 -1.52 -23.73 -1.84
N TRP A 146 -0.64 -23.08 -2.58
CA TRP A 146 -0.31 -21.66 -2.37
C TRP A 146 -1.50 -20.72 -2.60
N LEU A 147 -2.34 -21.00 -3.61
CA LEU A 147 -3.56 -20.22 -3.84
C LEU A 147 -4.58 -20.41 -2.70
N ILE A 148 -4.72 -21.63 -2.16
CA ILE A 148 -5.57 -21.89 -1.00
C ILE A 148 -5.04 -21.16 0.24
N SER A 149 -3.73 -21.20 0.49
CA SER A 149 -3.13 -20.43 1.58
C SER A 149 -3.41 -18.93 1.42
N SER A 150 -3.27 -18.39 0.20
CA SER A 150 -3.65 -17.01 -0.09
C SER A 150 -5.11 -16.71 0.24
N VAL A 151 -6.04 -17.63 -0.04
CA VAL A 151 -7.45 -17.46 0.30
C VAL A 151 -7.63 -17.35 1.81
N VAL A 152 -6.98 -18.22 2.59
CA VAL A 152 -7.03 -18.17 4.05
C VAL A 152 -6.52 -16.81 4.56
N PHE A 153 -5.34 -16.38 4.12
CA PHE A 153 -4.78 -15.08 4.52
C PHE A 153 -5.66 -13.89 4.11
N SER A 154 -6.22 -13.90 2.90
CA SER A 154 -7.16 -12.88 2.43
C SER A 154 -8.43 -12.81 3.28
N ILE A 155 -9.05 -13.96 3.60
CA ILE A 155 -10.26 -14.01 4.43
C ILE A 155 -9.97 -13.57 5.85
N SER A 156 -8.86 -14.00 6.45
CA SER A 156 -8.43 -13.54 7.77
C SER A 156 -8.20 -12.02 7.79
N GLY A 157 -7.53 -11.48 6.77
CA GLY A 157 -7.35 -10.03 6.61
C GLY A 157 -8.67 -9.28 6.46
N ALA A 158 -9.62 -9.82 5.69
CA ALA A 158 -10.94 -9.22 5.53
C ALA A 158 -11.72 -9.19 6.86
N GLY A 159 -11.71 -10.30 7.62
CA GLY A 159 -12.34 -10.36 8.94
C GLY A 159 -11.74 -9.36 9.92
N LEU A 160 -10.42 -9.23 9.96
CA LEU A 160 -9.73 -8.24 10.79
C LEU A 160 -10.03 -6.80 10.35
N ALA A 161 -10.12 -6.52 9.05
CA ALA A 161 -10.46 -5.20 8.54
C ALA A 161 -11.91 -4.80 8.88
N ILE A 162 -12.86 -5.73 8.83
CA ILE A 162 -14.24 -5.51 9.31
C ILE A 162 -14.22 -5.22 10.82
N PHE A 163 -13.47 -6.00 11.60
CA PHE A 163 -13.35 -5.79 13.04
C PHE A 163 -12.73 -4.43 13.38
N LEU A 164 -11.67 -4.03 12.65
CA LEU A 164 -11.03 -2.72 12.77
C LEU A 164 -12.02 -1.59 12.49
N SER A 165 -12.76 -1.69 11.38
CA SER A 165 -13.80 -0.71 11.04
C SER A 165 -14.86 -0.59 12.13
N ALA A 166 -15.36 -1.71 12.66
CA ALA A 166 -16.35 -1.71 13.73
C ALA A 166 -15.82 -1.03 15.00
N MET A 167 -14.53 -1.21 15.35
CA MET A 167 -13.91 -0.51 16.47
C MET A 167 -13.88 1.01 16.24
N ILE A 168 -13.42 1.45 15.07
CA ILE A 168 -13.32 2.87 14.72
C ILE A 168 -14.72 3.51 14.70
N ILE A 169 -15.70 2.89 14.05
CA ILE A 169 -17.08 3.39 14.00
C ILE A 169 -17.67 3.54 15.41
N LYS A 170 -17.50 2.51 16.26
CA LYS A 170 -18.02 2.55 17.63
C LYS A 170 -17.40 3.69 18.44
N HIS A 171 -16.12 3.98 18.20
CA HIS A 171 -15.41 5.08 18.83
C HIS A 171 -16.02 6.44 18.46
N PHE A 172 -16.16 6.71 17.16
CA PHE A 172 -16.70 7.98 16.67
C PHE A 172 -18.20 8.16 16.95
N GLN A 173 -18.96 7.06 17.10
CA GLN A 173 -20.38 7.13 17.50
C GLN A 173 -20.58 7.41 18.99
N ASN A 174 -19.64 7.03 19.86
CA ASN A 174 -19.73 7.23 21.31
C ASN A 174 -18.41 7.78 21.86
N PRO A 175 -18.01 9.00 21.48
CA PRO A 175 -16.74 9.57 21.89
C PRO A 175 -16.74 9.76 23.41
N LYS A 176 -15.76 9.16 24.09
CA LYS A 176 -15.49 9.46 25.50
C LYS A 176 -14.46 10.58 25.56
N VAL A 177 -14.69 11.57 26.42
CA VAL A 177 -13.80 12.75 26.57
C VAL A 177 -12.35 12.34 26.90
N SER A 178 -12.14 11.18 27.54
CA SER A 178 -10.82 10.63 27.89
C SER A 178 -10.19 9.74 26.80
N ASP A 179 -10.83 9.58 25.65
CA ASP A 179 -10.45 8.63 24.61
C ASP A 179 -10.56 9.31 23.24
N VAL A 180 -9.66 10.25 22.96
CA VAL A 180 -9.60 10.92 21.65
C VAL A 180 -8.55 10.22 20.80
N TYR A 181 -8.94 9.80 19.59
CA TYR A 181 -7.98 9.28 18.61
C TYR A 181 -7.26 10.44 17.96
N ILE A 182 -5.93 10.35 17.93
CA ILE A 182 -5.02 11.38 17.44
C ILE A 182 -4.59 11.03 16.01
N PHE A 183 -4.40 9.74 15.71
CA PHE A 183 -3.91 9.28 14.42
C PHE A 183 -4.97 8.69 13.51
N THR A 184 -6.08 8.21 14.08
CA THR A 184 -7.16 7.54 13.34
C THR A 184 -8.32 8.49 13.08
N ASN A 185 -8.85 8.48 11.86
CA ASN A 185 -10.08 9.20 11.50
C ASN A 185 -11.21 8.24 11.05
N ASP A 186 -12.43 8.76 10.92
CA ASP A 186 -13.59 8.04 10.41
C ASP A 186 -13.41 7.53 8.96
N PHE A 187 -12.64 8.23 8.13
CA PHE A 187 -12.22 7.73 6.81
C PHE A 187 -11.52 6.37 6.89
N ASP A 188 -10.74 6.11 7.94
CA ASP A 188 -10.02 4.84 8.09
C ASP A 188 -10.98 3.68 8.33
N ALA A 189 -12.16 3.91 8.93
CA ALA A 189 -13.21 2.90 9.00
C ALA A 189 -13.78 2.57 7.62
N VAL A 190 -14.01 3.59 6.79
CA VAL A 190 -14.49 3.42 5.40
C VAL A 190 -13.45 2.65 4.58
N PHE A 191 -12.17 3.03 4.70
CA PHE A 191 -11.09 2.36 4.01
C PHE A 191 -10.88 0.92 4.48
N ALA A 192 -11.10 0.63 5.76
CA ALA A 192 -11.07 -0.73 6.28
C ALA A 192 -12.18 -1.61 5.70
N ILE A 193 -13.41 -1.09 5.55
CA ILE A 193 -14.49 -1.81 4.85
C ILE A 193 -14.12 -2.03 3.38
N PHE A 194 -13.62 -1.00 2.71
CA PHE A 194 -13.19 -1.11 1.32
C PHE A 194 -12.09 -2.16 1.14
N SER A 195 -11.10 -2.18 2.04
CA SER A 195 -10.04 -3.19 2.09
C SER A 195 -10.61 -4.60 2.28
N ALA A 196 -11.59 -4.77 3.16
CA ALA A 196 -12.25 -6.06 3.38
C ALA A 196 -12.94 -6.58 2.11
N ILE A 197 -13.68 -5.71 1.41
CA ILE A 197 -14.34 -6.05 0.15
C ILE A 197 -13.31 -6.49 -0.90
N LEU A 198 -12.21 -5.73 -1.05
CA LEU A 198 -11.14 -6.09 -1.98
C LEU A 198 -10.48 -7.42 -1.62
N LEU A 199 -10.19 -7.68 -0.35
CA LEU A 199 -9.61 -8.95 0.11
C LEU A 199 -10.54 -10.15 -0.16
N LEU A 200 -11.86 -9.98 -0.02
CA LEU A 200 -12.84 -11.01 -0.40
C LEU A 200 -12.83 -11.26 -1.92
N LEU A 201 -12.74 -10.21 -2.74
CA LEU A 201 -12.59 -10.35 -4.20
C LEU A 201 -11.27 -11.04 -4.57
N ILE A 202 -10.18 -10.75 -3.86
CA ILE A 202 -8.87 -11.39 -4.03
C ILE A 202 -8.95 -12.89 -3.68
N ALA A 203 -9.64 -13.24 -2.58
CA ALA A 203 -9.89 -14.63 -2.21
C ALA A 203 -10.65 -15.38 -3.33
N PHE A 204 -11.74 -14.80 -3.84
CA PHE A 204 -12.49 -15.40 -4.94
C PHE A 204 -11.66 -15.55 -6.22
N SER A 205 -10.83 -14.56 -6.55
CA SER A 205 -9.90 -14.62 -7.69
C SER A 205 -8.87 -15.75 -7.53
N SER A 206 -8.38 -15.94 -6.31
CA SER A 206 -7.36 -16.93 -5.95
C SER A 206 -7.88 -18.37 -6.04
N LEU A 207 -9.15 -18.61 -5.70
CA LEU A 207 -9.80 -19.92 -5.88
C LEU A 207 -9.76 -20.43 -7.33
N LYS A 208 -9.84 -19.51 -8.31
CA LYS A 208 -9.82 -19.88 -9.74
C LYS A 208 -8.40 -20.11 -10.24
N LYS A 209 -7.63 -19.03 -10.40
CA LYS A 209 -6.28 -19.08 -10.98
C LYS A 209 -5.31 -18.07 -10.36
N GLY A 210 -5.78 -17.22 -9.45
CA GLY A 210 -5.08 -16.01 -9.01
C GLY A 210 -4.93 -14.97 -10.13
N SER A 211 -4.64 -13.72 -9.76
CA SER A 211 -4.39 -12.62 -10.69
C SER A 211 -3.23 -11.77 -10.20
N TYR A 212 -2.27 -11.46 -11.09
CA TYR A 212 -1.17 -10.53 -10.76
C TYR A 212 -1.70 -9.15 -10.40
N PHE A 213 -2.80 -8.70 -11.01
CA PHE A 213 -3.42 -7.44 -10.65
C PHE A 213 -3.95 -7.46 -9.21
N MET A 214 -4.69 -8.52 -8.86
CA MET A 214 -5.22 -8.72 -7.51
C MET A 214 -4.12 -8.90 -6.46
N ALA A 215 -3.02 -9.56 -6.82
CA ALA A 215 -1.85 -9.66 -5.95
C ALA A 215 -1.22 -8.28 -5.67
N GLY A 216 -1.14 -7.40 -6.68
CA GLY A 216 -0.69 -6.01 -6.51
C GLY A 216 -1.58 -5.21 -5.55
N ILE A 217 -2.91 -5.35 -5.67
CA ILE A 217 -3.86 -4.73 -4.72
C ILE A 217 -3.69 -5.30 -3.31
N SER A 218 -3.58 -6.63 -3.17
CA SER A 218 -3.39 -7.28 -1.86
C SER A 218 -2.14 -6.77 -1.16
N MET A 219 -1.03 -6.66 -1.88
CA MET A 219 0.20 -6.07 -1.35
C MET A 219 0.06 -4.58 -1.10
N GLY A 220 -0.74 -3.85 -1.89
CA GLY A 220 -1.02 -2.42 -1.66
C GLY A 220 -1.73 -2.19 -0.33
N ILE A 221 -2.78 -2.98 -0.05
CA ILE A 221 -3.46 -3.02 1.25
C ILE A 221 -2.46 -3.38 2.35
N GLY A 222 -1.68 -4.44 2.15
CA GLY A 222 -0.68 -4.89 3.10
C GLY A 222 0.35 -3.82 3.45
N PHE A 223 0.91 -3.20 2.41
CA PHE A 223 1.91 -2.13 2.51
C PHE A 223 1.35 -0.91 3.25
N LEU A 224 0.13 -0.47 2.92
CA LEU A 224 -0.51 0.67 3.59
C LEU A 224 -0.63 0.46 5.10
N TYR A 225 -1.21 -0.66 5.53
CA TYR A 225 -1.37 -0.92 6.96
C TYR A 225 -0.04 -1.14 7.69
N LEU A 226 0.95 -1.76 7.04
CA LEU A 226 2.30 -1.87 7.61
C LEU A 226 2.95 -0.49 7.77
N MET A 227 2.82 0.40 6.78
CA MET A 227 3.37 1.75 6.87
C MET A 227 2.68 2.60 7.93
N ASN A 228 1.36 2.47 8.07
CA ASN A 228 0.61 3.14 9.13
C ASN A 228 1.05 2.65 10.52
N TYR A 229 1.25 1.34 10.70
CA TYR A 229 1.79 0.79 11.94
C TYR A 229 3.20 1.30 12.23
N LEU A 230 4.11 1.27 11.25
CA LEU A 230 5.47 1.78 11.42
C LEU A 230 5.46 3.27 11.77
N TRP A 231 4.60 4.06 11.13
CA TRP A 231 4.48 5.48 11.43
C TRP A 231 4.01 5.73 12.86
N PHE A 232 2.99 4.99 13.30
CA PHE A 232 2.52 5.03 14.67
C PHE A 232 3.60 4.61 15.68
N GLU A 233 4.36 3.56 15.38
CA GLU A 233 5.46 3.10 16.23
C GLU A 233 6.53 4.18 16.40
N GLN A 234 6.93 4.88 15.32
CA GLN A 234 7.89 5.99 15.41
C GLN A 234 7.38 7.12 16.32
N TRP A 235 6.10 7.46 16.25
CA TRP A 235 5.48 8.44 17.15
C TRP A 235 5.44 7.96 18.60
N MET A 236 5.14 6.69 18.84
CA MET A 236 5.14 6.12 20.19
C MET A 236 6.54 6.13 20.80
N THR A 237 7.56 5.71 20.05
CA THR A 237 8.96 5.77 20.48
C THR A 237 9.38 7.20 20.79
N PHE A 238 9.06 8.15 19.91
CA PHE A 238 9.32 9.57 20.12
C PHE A 238 8.63 10.09 21.39
N SER A 239 7.37 9.73 21.61
CA SER A 239 6.58 10.17 22.77
C SER A 239 7.20 9.66 24.08
N ILE A 240 7.56 8.38 24.14
CA ILE A 240 8.19 7.75 25.31
C ILE A 240 9.53 8.42 25.63
N GLN A 241 10.36 8.67 24.61
CA GLN A 241 11.67 9.31 24.78
C GLN A 241 11.59 10.74 25.33
N ASN A 242 10.51 11.46 25.02
CA ASN A 242 10.31 12.85 25.40
C ASN A 242 9.30 13.02 26.56
N GLY A 243 8.82 11.93 27.17
CA GLY A 243 7.91 11.97 28.32
C GLY A 243 6.46 12.36 27.99
N TYR A 244 6.03 12.24 26.73
CA TYR A 244 4.66 12.52 26.31
C TYR A 244 3.77 11.28 26.44
N GLU A 245 2.52 11.46 26.89
CA GLU A 245 1.49 10.42 26.85
C GLU A 245 0.60 10.58 25.61
N ILE A 246 1.02 10.02 24.48
CA ILE A 246 0.27 10.10 23.22
C ILE A 246 -0.44 8.76 22.92
N ALA A 247 -1.69 8.84 22.46
CA ALA A 247 -2.42 7.78 21.76
C ALA A 247 -2.44 6.37 22.40
N LYS A 248 -2.40 6.28 23.74
CA LYS A 248 -2.40 4.99 24.48
C LYS A 248 -3.55 4.04 24.07
N ASN A 249 -4.69 4.61 23.68
CA ASN A 249 -5.90 3.87 23.31
C ASN A 249 -5.92 3.40 21.84
N GLU A 250 -5.02 3.92 21.00
CA GLU A 250 -4.92 3.55 19.58
C GLU A 250 -3.94 2.38 19.34
N ASN A 251 -3.11 2.01 20.32
CA ASN A 251 -2.16 0.90 20.24
C ASN A 251 -2.80 -0.39 19.69
N ARG A 252 -4.02 -0.69 20.15
CA ARG A 252 -4.76 -1.87 19.70
C ARG A 252 -5.18 -1.77 18.23
N LEU A 253 -5.58 -0.59 17.76
CA LEU A 253 -5.94 -0.36 16.36
C LEU A 253 -4.75 -0.60 15.46
N PHE A 254 -3.62 0.03 15.77
CA PHE A 254 -2.39 -0.12 14.97
C PHE A 254 -1.82 -1.54 15.05
N GLY A 255 -1.96 -2.23 16.19
CA GLY A 255 -1.65 -3.66 16.27
C GLY A 255 -2.51 -4.52 15.34
N ILE A 256 -3.80 -4.22 15.22
CA ILE A 256 -4.69 -4.90 14.25
C ILE A 256 -4.28 -4.54 12.81
N GLN A 257 -3.94 -3.27 12.54
CA GLN A 257 -3.43 -2.83 11.24
C GLN A 257 -2.15 -3.61 10.87
N PHE A 258 -1.20 -3.78 11.79
CA PHE A 258 -0.01 -4.60 11.54
C PHE A 258 -0.37 -6.03 11.08
N VAL A 259 -1.29 -6.69 11.80
CA VAL A 259 -1.71 -8.06 11.44
C VAL A 259 -2.40 -8.09 10.08
N ILE A 260 -3.31 -7.14 9.79
CA ILE A 260 -3.94 -6.99 8.46
C ILE A 260 -2.86 -6.80 7.39
N GLY A 261 -1.89 -5.94 7.68
CA GLY A 261 -0.75 -5.62 6.84
C GLY A 261 0.03 -6.87 6.42
N VAL A 262 0.45 -7.66 7.41
CA VAL A 262 1.18 -8.92 7.20
C VAL A 262 0.36 -9.92 6.40
N VAL A 263 -0.89 -10.19 6.81
CA VAL A 263 -1.70 -11.23 6.13
C VAL A 263 -2.05 -10.84 4.70
N ALA A 264 -2.38 -9.57 4.44
CA ALA A 264 -2.68 -9.08 3.09
C ALA A 264 -1.44 -9.10 2.18
N PHE A 265 -0.27 -8.73 2.73
CA PHE A 265 0.99 -8.77 1.97
C PHE A 265 1.40 -10.20 1.62
N LEU A 266 1.35 -11.12 2.60
CA LEU A 266 1.62 -12.54 2.38
C LEU A 266 0.65 -13.15 1.37
N SER A 267 -0.64 -12.81 1.44
CA SER A 267 -1.62 -13.24 0.46
C SER A 267 -1.21 -12.83 -0.96
N GLY A 268 -0.77 -11.59 -1.18
CA GLY A 268 -0.28 -11.14 -2.48
C GLY A 268 0.93 -11.93 -2.98
N MET A 269 1.92 -12.18 -2.11
CA MET A 269 3.10 -13.00 -2.44
C MET A 269 2.72 -14.43 -2.83
N LEU A 270 1.80 -15.04 -2.09
CA LEU A 270 1.32 -16.40 -2.34
C LEU A 270 0.62 -16.53 -3.70
N ILE A 271 -0.09 -15.48 -4.15
CA ILE A 271 -0.67 -15.43 -5.50
C ILE A 271 0.42 -15.45 -6.58
N PHE A 272 1.56 -14.76 -6.38
CA PHE A 272 2.65 -14.79 -7.35
C PHE A 272 3.24 -16.19 -7.55
N ILE A 273 3.39 -16.91 -6.44
CA ILE A 273 3.93 -18.27 -6.42
C ILE A 273 2.91 -19.25 -7.00
N GLY A 274 1.65 -19.14 -6.57
CA GLY A 274 0.54 -20.03 -6.92
C GLY A 274 -0.13 -19.76 -8.26
N LYS A 275 0.18 -18.65 -8.96
CA LYS A 275 -0.45 -18.31 -10.23
C LYS A 275 -0.31 -19.47 -11.23
N LYS A 276 -1.46 -20.00 -11.64
CA LYS A 276 -1.56 -20.97 -12.73
C LYS A 276 -1.49 -20.23 -14.06
N GLU A 277 -0.58 -20.68 -14.92
CA GLU A 277 -0.44 -20.19 -16.29
C GLU A 277 -1.57 -20.76 -17.15
N LYS A 278 -2.08 -19.99 -18.11
CA LYS A 278 -3.04 -20.55 -19.07
C LYS A 278 -2.28 -21.58 -19.91
N LYS A 279 -2.74 -22.83 -19.92
CA LYS A 279 -2.43 -23.75 -21.02
C LYS A 279 -2.95 -23.06 -22.29
N TYR A 280 -2.05 -22.83 -23.24
CA TYR A 280 -2.43 -22.47 -24.61
C TYR A 280 -3.06 -23.69 -25.28
#